data_AF-A0AA47MN75-F1
#
_entry.id   AF-A0AA47MN75-F1
#
_cell.length_a   1.000
_cell.length_b   1.000
_cell.length_c   1.000
_cell.angle_alpha   90.00
_cell.angle_beta   90.00
_cell.angle_gamma   90.00
#
_symmetry.space_group_name_H-M   'P 1'
#
loop_
_entity.id
_entity.type
_entity.pdbx_description
1 polymer ?
#
loop_
_entity_poly.entity_id
_entity_poly.type
_entity_poly.pdbx_seq_one_letter_code
_entity_poly.pdbx_strand_id
1 'polypeptide(L)'
;MVKRCAWGTCNSDTRYPERLGDGIYFLPFPKPHLNRDKCLLWIKLCGRPQHQLNVEKINKDVYVCSKQPEEVQEHLHQHPPLELPSGEMEQELLTLSNISNYFRYCTGFTYDQFNDLCTVFAVPNTYTAPQTFVPLTYKRVDREINDMPLRHQLLLVLMKFHQNLELKDLAYRFQIPERSTGTLFNSWVDYMFGVLGELPAWPHRDTIISQMPDKYKINFGTTLAILDCTEVKIERPSSLVLQSQSFSNYKSTNTLKSLIACDPRGAIMFTSTLFTGSLSDKEIVNKSKFLDLLKTLISHSYLNQGDGVMVDKGFLIEKDLENIGLRVNIPPFAQSNTQMSAADVHKTLKFSASHTVDYV
;
A
#
# COMPACT_ATOMS: atom_id res chain seq x y z
N MET A 1 25.72 -25.95 -23.88
CA MET A 1 24.94 -26.81 -22.96
C MET A 1 23.75 -27.35 -23.73
N VAL A 2 23.50 -28.67 -23.67
CA VAL A 2 22.40 -29.31 -24.41
C VAL A 2 21.07 -28.97 -23.74
N LYS A 3 20.14 -28.37 -24.49
CA LYS A 3 18.77 -28.10 -24.01
C LYS A 3 17.79 -28.99 -24.77
N ARG A 4 16.95 -29.72 -24.03
CA ARG A 4 15.87 -30.54 -24.56
C ARG A 4 14.53 -30.05 -24.01
N CYS A 5 13.52 -29.95 -24.87
CA CYS A 5 12.20 -29.54 -24.45
C CYS A 5 11.53 -30.62 -23.58
N ALA A 6 11.01 -30.21 -22.41
CA ALA A 6 10.29 -31.06 -21.47
C ALA A 6 8.82 -31.28 -21.86
N TRP A 7 8.31 -30.57 -22.88
CA TRP A 7 6.96 -30.76 -23.36
C TRP A 7 6.75 -32.17 -23.92
N GLY A 8 5.60 -32.79 -23.62
CA GLY A 8 5.37 -34.22 -23.88
C GLY A 8 5.41 -34.60 -25.36
N THR A 9 4.89 -33.73 -26.24
CA THR A 9 4.82 -33.95 -27.69
C THR A 9 5.95 -33.27 -28.46
N CYS A 10 6.84 -32.54 -27.80
CA CYS A 10 7.88 -31.76 -28.45
C CYS A 10 9.24 -32.49 -28.47
N ASN A 11 9.88 -32.49 -29.63
CA ASN A 11 11.19 -33.11 -29.84
C ASN A 11 12.32 -32.08 -30.09
N SER A 12 12.08 -30.80 -29.78
CA SER A 12 13.11 -29.75 -29.91
C SER A 12 14.28 -30.00 -28.98
N ASP A 13 15.48 -30.00 -29.57
CA ASP A 13 16.73 -30.32 -28.89
C ASP A 13 17.88 -29.58 -29.57
N THR A 14 18.72 -28.90 -28.79
CA THR A 14 19.83 -28.09 -29.33
C THR A 14 20.97 -28.91 -29.93
N ARG A 15 20.93 -30.24 -29.82
CA ARG A 15 21.85 -31.14 -30.54
C ARG A 15 21.51 -31.27 -32.02
N TYR A 16 20.31 -30.87 -32.43
CA TYR A 16 19.82 -30.95 -33.80
C TYR A 16 19.34 -29.57 -34.28
N PRO A 17 20.27 -28.60 -34.50
CA PRO A 17 19.91 -27.22 -34.86
C PRO A 17 19.02 -27.13 -36.11
N GLU A 18 19.20 -28.04 -37.06
CA GLU A 18 18.42 -28.14 -38.29
C GLU A 18 16.92 -28.40 -38.05
N ARG A 19 16.56 -28.91 -36.86
CA ARG A 19 15.16 -29.20 -36.47
C ARG A 19 14.54 -28.08 -35.64
N LEU A 20 15.32 -27.11 -35.21
CA LEU A 20 14.84 -26.02 -34.39
C LEU A 20 14.03 -25.04 -35.23
N GLY A 21 14.45 -24.69 -36.44
CA GLY A 21 13.82 -23.62 -37.22
C GLY A 21 14.19 -22.23 -36.67
N ASP A 22 13.96 -21.19 -37.45
CA ASP A 22 14.36 -19.83 -37.07
C ASP A 22 13.52 -19.28 -35.91
N GLY A 23 14.16 -18.58 -34.97
CA GLY A 23 13.49 -17.88 -33.86
C GLY A 23 13.15 -18.73 -32.62
N ILE A 24 13.62 -19.97 -32.53
CA ILE A 24 13.26 -20.86 -31.42
C ILE A 24 14.19 -20.67 -30.22
N TYR A 25 13.59 -20.40 -29.06
CA TYR A 25 14.29 -20.28 -27.79
C TYR A 25 13.76 -21.27 -26.75
N PHE A 26 14.56 -21.47 -25.70
CA PHE A 26 14.28 -22.42 -24.62
C PHE A 26 14.18 -21.68 -23.29
N LEU A 27 13.01 -21.75 -22.67
CA LEU A 27 12.71 -21.19 -21.36
C LEU A 27 13.11 -22.17 -20.23
N PRO A 28 13.83 -21.71 -19.20
CA PRO A 28 14.13 -22.55 -18.05
C PRO A 28 12.86 -22.86 -17.26
N PHE A 29 12.74 -24.09 -16.78
CA PHE A 29 11.60 -24.52 -15.97
C PHE A 29 11.60 -23.80 -14.59
N PRO A 30 10.45 -23.29 -14.11
CA PRO A 30 10.31 -22.68 -12.78
C PRO A 30 10.78 -23.62 -11.67
N LYS A 31 11.57 -23.11 -10.71
CA LYS A 31 12.13 -23.96 -9.66
C LYS A 31 11.13 -24.16 -8.51
N PRO A 32 10.94 -25.40 -8.02
CA PRO A 32 9.97 -25.69 -6.96
C PRO A 32 10.13 -24.87 -5.68
N HIS A 33 11.37 -24.53 -5.32
CA HIS A 33 11.67 -23.75 -4.12
C HIS A 33 11.47 -22.24 -4.29
N LEU A 34 11.38 -21.75 -5.54
CA LEU A 34 11.13 -20.33 -5.85
C LEU A 34 9.65 -20.06 -6.06
N ASN A 35 8.97 -20.93 -6.81
CA ASN A 35 7.54 -20.80 -7.08
C ASN A 35 6.95 -22.19 -7.34
N ARG A 36 6.45 -22.82 -6.28
CA ARG A 36 5.93 -24.20 -6.32
C ARG A 36 4.69 -24.32 -7.19
N ASP A 37 3.79 -23.35 -7.15
CA ASP A 37 2.52 -23.40 -7.87
C ASP A 37 2.72 -23.22 -9.39
N LYS A 38 3.56 -22.27 -9.81
CA LYS A 38 3.95 -22.12 -11.22
C LYS A 38 4.67 -23.37 -11.74
N CYS A 39 5.52 -23.99 -10.92
CA CYS A 39 6.19 -25.25 -11.24
C CYS A 39 5.19 -26.40 -11.44
N LEU A 40 4.22 -26.56 -10.52
CA LEU A 40 3.17 -27.57 -10.62
C LEU A 40 2.28 -27.36 -11.84
N LEU A 41 1.93 -26.10 -12.15
CA LEU A 41 1.18 -25.75 -13.35
C LEU A 41 1.94 -26.15 -14.62
N TRP A 42 3.22 -25.82 -14.72
CA TRP A 42 4.05 -26.20 -15.88
C TRP A 42 4.17 -27.73 -16.04
N ILE A 43 4.29 -28.47 -14.94
CA ILE A 43 4.34 -29.94 -14.97
C ILE A 43 3.04 -30.50 -15.55
N LYS A 44 1.90 -29.98 -15.09
CA LYS A 44 0.57 -30.37 -15.59
C LYS A 44 0.43 -30.05 -17.09
N LEU A 45 0.82 -28.84 -17.49
CA LEU A 45 0.71 -28.39 -18.89
C LEU A 45 1.59 -29.21 -19.84
N CYS A 46 2.80 -29.61 -19.41
CA CYS A 46 3.70 -30.43 -20.24
C CYS A 46 3.13 -31.80 -20.64
N GLY A 47 2.06 -32.27 -19.98
CA GLY A 47 1.32 -33.47 -20.37
C GLY A 47 2.12 -34.78 -20.27
N ARG A 48 3.23 -34.79 -19.53
CA ARG A 48 4.03 -35.99 -19.32
C ARG A 48 3.50 -36.82 -18.15
N PRO A 49 3.62 -38.15 -18.18
CA PRO A 49 3.34 -38.99 -17.02
C PRO A 49 4.18 -38.56 -15.81
N GLN A 50 3.61 -38.65 -14.60
CA GLN A 50 4.28 -38.22 -13.35
C GLN A 50 5.60 -38.95 -13.07
N HIS A 51 5.77 -40.17 -13.59
CA HIS A 51 7.04 -40.90 -13.49
C HIS A 51 8.14 -40.31 -14.38
N GLN A 52 7.82 -39.51 -15.39
CA GLN A 52 8.77 -38.87 -16.32
C GLN A 52 9.07 -37.42 -15.94
N LEU A 53 8.06 -36.67 -15.51
CA LEU A 53 8.19 -35.27 -15.10
C LEU A 53 7.39 -35.04 -13.82
N ASN A 54 8.10 -34.67 -12.76
CA ASN A 54 7.52 -34.32 -11.46
C ASN A 54 8.43 -33.32 -10.75
N VAL A 55 7.97 -32.80 -9.61
CA VAL A 55 8.65 -31.75 -8.84
C VAL A 55 10.09 -32.12 -8.46
N GLU A 56 10.35 -33.38 -8.11
CA GLU A 56 11.68 -33.87 -7.70
C GLU A 56 12.65 -33.95 -8.88
N LYS A 57 12.13 -34.04 -10.11
CA LYS A 57 12.92 -34.12 -11.34
C LYS A 57 13.21 -32.75 -11.97
N ILE A 58 12.70 -31.66 -11.40
CA ILE A 58 12.96 -30.30 -11.90
C ILE A 58 14.30 -29.79 -11.38
N ASN A 59 15.27 -29.70 -12.28
CA ASN A 59 16.60 -29.14 -12.01
C ASN A 59 16.93 -27.99 -12.98
N LYS A 60 18.18 -27.49 -12.97
CA LYS A 60 18.63 -26.36 -13.80
C LYS A 60 18.60 -26.64 -15.31
N ASP A 61 18.61 -27.91 -15.71
CA ASP A 61 18.76 -28.37 -17.09
C ASP A 61 17.40 -28.74 -17.75
N VAL A 62 16.27 -28.42 -17.09
CA VAL A 62 14.92 -28.64 -17.62
C VAL A 62 14.42 -27.36 -18.30
N TYR A 63 13.95 -27.48 -19.54
CA TYR A 63 13.51 -26.36 -20.37
C TYR A 63 12.21 -26.65 -21.13
N VAL A 64 11.47 -25.62 -21.53
CA VAL A 64 10.38 -25.70 -22.52
C VAL A 64 10.70 -24.76 -23.68
N CYS A 65 10.53 -25.20 -24.93
CA CYS A 65 10.83 -24.34 -26.09
C CYS A 65 9.60 -23.58 -26.57
N SER A 66 9.82 -22.46 -27.26
CA SER A 66 8.81 -21.58 -27.87
C SER A 66 8.04 -22.17 -29.07
N LYS A 67 7.95 -23.51 -29.18
CA LYS A 67 7.10 -24.20 -30.19
C LYS A 67 5.69 -24.51 -29.69
N GLN A 68 5.34 -24.16 -28.44
CA GLN A 68 4.04 -24.52 -27.88
C GLN A 68 2.90 -23.73 -28.53
N PRO A 69 1.65 -24.23 -28.53
CA PRO A 69 0.49 -23.47 -29.00
C PRO A 69 0.40 -22.11 -28.31
N GLU A 70 -0.03 -21.05 -29.00
CA GLU A 70 -0.07 -19.67 -28.47
C GLU A 70 -0.82 -19.56 -27.13
N GLU A 71 -1.94 -20.27 -26.97
CA GLU A 71 -2.72 -20.34 -25.72
C GLU A 71 -1.90 -20.86 -24.53
N VAL A 72 -1.00 -21.81 -24.80
CA VAL A 72 -0.08 -22.38 -23.82
C VAL A 72 1.12 -21.45 -23.63
N GLN A 73 1.56 -20.76 -24.69
CA GLN A 73 2.61 -19.76 -24.57
C GLN A 73 2.17 -18.61 -23.69
N GLU A 74 0.92 -18.20 -23.66
CA GLU A 74 0.45 -17.18 -22.71
C GLU A 74 0.63 -17.63 -21.24
N HIS A 75 0.51 -18.93 -20.96
CA HIS A 75 0.65 -19.53 -19.63
C HIS A 75 2.12 -19.88 -19.28
N LEU A 76 2.95 -20.15 -20.29
CA LEU A 76 4.39 -20.46 -20.17
C LEU A 76 5.27 -19.20 -20.26
N HIS A 77 4.81 -18.18 -20.99
CA HIS A 77 5.40 -16.86 -21.18
C HIS A 77 4.62 -15.82 -20.37
N GLN A 78 4.34 -16.12 -19.09
CA GLN A 78 4.47 -15.08 -18.07
C GLN A 78 5.96 -14.63 -18.01
N HIS A 79 6.35 -14.01 -19.14
CA HIS A 79 7.55 -13.41 -19.73
C HIS A 79 8.76 -14.35 -19.95
N PRO A 80 9.39 -14.38 -21.17
CA PRO A 80 10.23 -13.28 -21.70
C PRO A 80 10.42 -13.23 -23.26
N PRO A 81 11.35 -12.41 -23.80
CA PRO A 81 11.33 -10.95 -23.90
C PRO A 81 10.79 -10.50 -25.27
N LEU A 82 9.93 -9.50 -25.29
CA LEU A 82 9.98 -8.52 -26.38
C LEU A 82 11.34 -7.83 -26.27
N GLU A 83 12.07 -7.66 -27.36
CA GLU A 83 13.22 -6.76 -27.39
C GLU A 83 12.72 -5.34 -27.07
N LEU A 84 12.71 -5.02 -25.79
CA LEU A 84 12.30 -3.73 -25.26
C LEU A 84 13.53 -2.82 -25.15
N PRO A 85 13.35 -1.51 -25.35
CA PRO A 85 14.41 -0.55 -25.13
C PRO A 85 14.97 -0.75 -23.73
N SER A 86 16.28 -0.91 -23.63
CA SER A 86 17.01 -1.08 -22.38
C SER A 86 16.62 0.02 -21.37
N GLY A 87 15.97 -0.33 -20.26
CA GLY A 87 15.84 0.56 -19.10
C GLY A 87 14.48 0.67 -18.41
N GLU A 88 13.44 -0.06 -18.83
CA GLU A 88 12.13 -0.02 -18.16
C GLU A 88 12.08 -0.91 -16.90
N MET A 89 11.58 -0.34 -15.80
CA MET A 89 11.32 -1.07 -14.56
C MET A 89 9.95 -1.74 -14.61
N GLU A 90 9.93 -3.06 -14.74
CA GLU A 90 8.71 -3.86 -14.77
C GLU A 90 8.42 -4.53 -13.41
N GLN A 91 7.13 -4.70 -13.07
CA GLN A 91 6.69 -5.37 -11.84
C GLN A 91 7.27 -6.78 -11.69
N GLU A 92 7.37 -7.49 -12.80
CA GLU A 92 7.94 -8.83 -12.84
C GLU A 92 9.46 -8.81 -12.64
N LEU A 93 10.17 -7.79 -13.17
CA LEU A 93 11.60 -7.62 -12.92
C LEU A 93 11.90 -7.30 -11.44
N LEU A 94 11.01 -6.57 -10.77
CA LEU A 94 11.12 -6.30 -9.33
C LEU A 94 10.92 -7.56 -8.48
N THR A 95 9.99 -8.44 -8.86
CA THR A 95 9.73 -9.70 -8.14
C THR A 95 10.78 -10.78 -8.43
N LEU A 96 11.37 -10.76 -9.63
CA LEU A 96 12.46 -11.64 -10.05
C LEU A 96 13.84 -11.12 -9.62
N SER A 97 13.91 -10.00 -8.90
CA SER A 97 15.16 -9.44 -8.39
C SER A 97 15.90 -10.44 -7.51
N ASN A 98 17.22 -10.50 -7.69
CA ASN A 98 18.10 -11.27 -6.79
C ASN A 98 18.17 -10.67 -5.38
N ILE A 99 17.62 -9.47 -5.18
CA ILE A 99 17.51 -8.82 -3.89
C ILE A 99 16.23 -9.35 -3.20
N SER A 100 16.41 -10.02 -2.08
CA SER A 100 15.30 -10.56 -1.29
C SER A 100 14.29 -9.47 -0.95
N ASN A 101 13.00 -9.75 -1.15
CA ASN A 101 11.88 -8.85 -0.84
C ASN A 101 11.96 -7.48 -1.54
N TYR A 102 12.65 -7.37 -2.69
CA TYR A 102 12.84 -6.09 -3.36
C TYR A 102 11.53 -5.40 -3.73
N PHE A 103 10.54 -6.14 -4.23
CA PHE A 103 9.21 -5.59 -4.51
C PHE A 103 8.56 -4.96 -3.26
N ARG A 104 8.66 -5.62 -2.10
CA ARG A 104 8.16 -5.11 -0.83
C ARG A 104 8.95 -3.92 -0.33
N TYR A 105 10.27 -3.93 -0.49
CA TYR A 105 11.09 -2.76 -0.21
C TYR A 105 10.70 -1.57 -1.08
N CYS A 106 10.31 -1.80 -2.34
CA CYS A 106 9.96 -0.72 -3.24
C CYS A 106 8.57 -0.15 -2.98
N THR A 107 7.60 -0.99 -2.62
CA THR A 107 6.17 -0.62 -2.60
C THR A 107 5.53 -0.65 -1.21
N GLY A 108 6.17 -1.26 -0.22
CA GLY A 108 5.60 -1.57 1.09
C GLY A 108 4.75 -2.85 1.11
N PHE A 109 4.42 -3.41 -0.05
CA PHE A 109 3.51 -4.54 -0.20
C PHE A 109 4.22 -5.77 -0.76
N THR A 110 3.75 -6.95 -0.38
CA THR A 110 4.08 -8.18 -1.13
C THR A 110 3.44 -8.13 -2.52
N TYR A 111 3.91 -8.96 -3.45
CA TYR A 111 3.33 -9.02 -4.78
C TYR A 111 1.87 -9.48 -4.77
N ASP A 112 1.50 -10.38 -3.86
CA ASP A 112 0.12 -10.82 -3.70
C ASP A 112 -0.77 -9.68 -3.21
N GLN A 113 -0.32 -8.94 -2.19
CA GLN A 113 -1.02 -7.72 -1.73
C GLN A 113 -1.13 -6.66 -2.83
N PHE A 114 -0.13 -6.54 -3.70
CA PHE A 114 -0.21 -5.65 -4.86
C PHE A 114 -1.32 -6.10 -5.83
N ASN A 115 -1.48 -7.40 -6.07
CA ASN A 115 -2.57 -7.92 -6.89
C ASN A 115 -3.95 -7.72 -6.23
N ASP A 116 -4.04 -7.82 -4.91
CA ASP A 116 -5.25 -7.47 -4.16
C ASP A 116 -5.58 -5.98 -4.32
N LEU A 117 -4.57 -5.09 -4.24
CA LEU A 117 -4.74 -3.66 -4.48
C LEU A 117 -5.17 -3.36 -5.92
N CYS A 118 -4.61 -4.06 -6.91
CA CYS A 118 -5.10 -3.97 -8.29
C CYS A 118 -6.60 -4.26 -8.36
N THR A 119 -7.08 -5.27 -7.63
CA THR A 119 -8.51 -5.60 -7.57
C THR A 119 -9.33 -4.48 -6.92
N VAL A 120 -8.86 -3.91 -5.81
CA VAL A 120 -9.52 -2.78 -5.10
C VAL A 120 -9.66 -1.56 -6.02
N PHE A 121 -8.64 -1.26 -6.81
CA PHE A 121 -8.61 -0.11 -7.73
C PHE A 121 -9.10 -0.43 -9.15
N ALA A 122 -9.79 -1.56 -9.34
CA ALA A 122 -10.30 -2.02 -10.63
C ALA A 122 -9.23 -2.05 -11.75
N VAL A 123 -7.97 -2.30 -11.39
CA VAL A 123 -6.85 -2.42 -12.31
C VAL A 123 -6.86 -3.81 -12.94
N PRO A 124 -6.98 -3.91 -14.27
CA PRO A 124 -7.06 -5.20 -14.95
C PRO A 124 -5.73 -5.96 -14.90
N ASN A 125 -5.83 -7.29 -15.03
CA ASN A 125 -4.67 -8.18 -15.09
C ASN A 125 -4.00 -8.22 -16.48
N THR A 126 -4.51 -7.47 -17.45
CA THR A 126 -4.03 -7.46 -18.83
C THR A 126 -3.29 -6.16 -19.15
N TYR A 127 -2.15 -6.27 -19.81
CA TYR A 127 -1.33 -5.13 -20.23
C TYR A 127 -1.95 -4.32 -21.38
N THR A 128 -2.94 -4.87 -22.06
CA THR A 128 -3.63 -4.27 -23.21
C THR A 128 -4.89 -3.49 -22.83
N ALA A 129 -5.24 -3.47 -21.55
CA ALA A 129 -6.44 -2.76 -21.13
C ALA A 129 -6.29 -1.25 -21.37
N PRO A 130 -7.31 -0.60 -21.97
CA PRO A 130 -7.26 0.82 -22.23
C PRO A 130 -7.28 1.62 -20.92
N GLN A 131 -6.70 2.83 -20.95
CA GLN A 131 -6.70 3.75 -19.81
C GLN A 131 -8.11 4.04 -19.27
N THR A 132 -9.14 3.98 -20.12
CA THR A 132 -10.54 4.24 -19.77
C THR A 132 -11.14 3.25 -18.77
N PHE A 133 -10.45 2.13 -18.48
CA PHE A 133 -10.91 1.14 -17.50
C PHE A 133 -10.87 1.68 -16.07
N VAL A 134 -9.93 2.58 -15.78
CA VAL A 134 -9.85 3.32 -14.53
C VAL A 134 -10.13 4.79 -14.86
N PRO A 135 -11.13 5.44 -14.22
CA PRO A 135 -11.55 6.79 -14.58
C PRO A 135 -10.58 7.88 -14.09
N LEU A 136 -9.32 7.80 -14.53
CA LEU A 136 -8.27 8.76 -14.21
C LEU A 136 -8.53 10.09 -14.91
N THR A 137 -8.50 11.18 -14.14
CA THR A 137 -8.66 12.53 -14.68
C THR A 137 -7.29 13.19 -14.82
N TYR A 138 -6.84 13.41 -16.05
CA TYR A 138 -5.54 14.01 -16.34
C TYR A 138 -5.67 15.49 -16.66
N LYS A 139 -4.82 16.33 -16.05
CA LYS A 139 -4.70 17.75 -16.44
C LYS A 139 -4.20 17.91 -17.87
N ARG A 140 -3.40 16.95 -18.34
CA ARG A 140 -2.90 16.85 -19.71
C ARG A 140 -2.56 15.39 -19.99
N VAL A 141 -2.99 14.90 -21.14
CA VAL A 141 -2.65 13.55 -21.59
C VAL A 141 -1.58 13.67 -22.67
N ASP A 142 -0.51 12.89 -22.53
CA ASP A 142 0.48 12.68 -23.58
C ASP A 142 0.53 11.19 -23.96
N ARG A 143 1.34 10.88 -24.97
CA ARG A 143 1.42 9.53 -25.54
C ARG A 143 1.98 8.55 -24.50
N GLU A 144 2.98 8.99 -23.75
CA GLU A 144 3.67 8.21 -22.74
C GLU A 144 2.72 7.78 -21.61
N ILE A 145 1.81 8.67 -21.17
CA ILE A 145 0.75 8.31 -20.20
C ILE A 145 -0.22 7.28 -20.81
N ASN A 146 -0.64 7.46 -22.06
CA ASN A 146 -1.60 6.56 -22.70
C ASN A 146 -1.05 5.15 -22.93
N ASP A 147 0.23 5.08 -23.31
CA ASP A 147 0.91 3.83 -23.65
C ASP A 147 1.33 3.05 -22.39
N MET A 148 1.41 3.69 -21.22
CA MET A 148 1.83 3.05 -19.97
C MET A 148 0.71 2.17 -19.35
N PRO A 149 0.92 0.86 -19.14
CA PRO A 149 -0.09 -0.01 -18.55
C PRO A 149 -0.52 0.44 -17.15
N LEU A 150 -1.82 0.37 -16.83
CA LEU A 150 -2.39 0.80 -15.55
C LEU A 150 -1.70 0.19 -14.33
N ARG A 151 -1.28 -1.08 -14.44
CA ARG A 151 -0.47 -1.76 -13.43
C ARG A 151 0.83 -1.00 -13.16
N HIS A 152 1.59 -0.64 -14.20
CA HIS A 152 2.85 0.10 -14.05
C HIS A 152 2.62 1.48 -13.44
N GLN A 153 1.51 2.14 -13.80
CA GLN A 153 1.12 3.41 -13.19
C GLN A 153 0.87 3.25 -11.67
N LEU A 154 0.13 2.22 -11.26
CA LEU A 154 -0.11 1.93 -9.85
C LEU A 154 1.21 1.61 -9.11
N LEU A 155 2.11 0.83 -9.72
CA LEU A 155 3.43 0.55 -9.14
C LEU A 155 4.21 1.85 -8.89
N LEU A 156 4.25 2.75 -9.86
CA LEU A 156 4.91 4.06 -9.75
C LEU A 156 4.37 4.84 -8.55
N VAL A 157 3.04 4.88 -8.39
CA VAL A 157 2.37 5.57 -7.29
C VAL A 157 2.71 4.95 -5.93
N LEU A 158 2.69 3.61 -5.82
CA LEU A 158 3.06 2.92 -4.58
C LEU A 158 4.53 3.12 -4.21
N MET A 159 5.43 3.14 -5.20
CA MET A 159 6.85 3.47 -4.97
C MET A 159 7.01 4.91 -4.48
N LYS A 160 6.25 5.86 -5.03
CA LYS A 160 6.24 7.24 -4.55
C LYS A 160 5.76 7.33 -3.10
N PHE A 161 4.68 6.64 -2.75
CA PHE A 161 4.16 6.67 -1.37
C PHE A 161 5.10 6.01 -0.37
N HIS A 162 5.66 4.85 -0.69
CA HIS A 162 6.44 4.08 0.27
C HIS A 162 7.85 4.63 0.48
N GLN A 163 8.52 5.05 -0.60
CA GLN A 163 9.92 5.48 -0.56
C GLN A 163 10.10 7.00 -0.68
N ASN A 164 9.04 7.74 -0.93
CA ASN A 164 9.08 9.19 -1.19
C ASN A 164 10.09 9.58 -2.30
N LEU A 165 10.24 8.74 -3.33
CA LEU A 165 11.18 8.99 -4.44
C LEU A 165 10.88 10.32 -5.14
N GLU A 166 11.91 11.01 -5.62
CA GLU A 166 11.74 12.22 -6.42
C GLU A 166 11.04 11.90 -7.74
N LEU A 167 10.24 12.85 -8.27
CA LEU A 167 9.57 12.66 -9.56
C LEU A 167 10.57 12.40 -10.69
N LYS A 168 11.77 13.00 -10.62
CA LYS A 168 12.84 12.79 -11.58
C LYS A 168 13.43 11.37 -11.55
N ASP A 169 13.53 10.78 -10.36
CA ASP A 169 13.99 9.38 -10.20
C ASP A 169 12.93 8.41 -10.73
N LEU A 170 11.65 8.63 -10.42
CA LEU A 170 10.55 7.84 -10.98
C LEU A 170 10.48 7.97 -12.51
N ALA A 171 10.60 9.19 -13.04
CA ALA A 171 10.64 9.45 -14.49
C ALA A 171 11.74 8.63 -15.17
N TYR A 172 12.93 8.60 -14.56
CA TYR A 172 14.05 7.79 -15.04
C TYR A 172 13.76 6.29 -14.98
N ARG A 173 13.20 5.77 -13.88
CA ARG A 173 12.89 4.33 -13.72
C ARG A 173 11.84 3.82 -14.69
N PHE A 174 10.85 4.66 -14.99
CA PHE A 174 9.71 4.30 -15.83
C PHE A 174 9.82 4.80 -17.26
N GLN A 175 10.95 5.44 -17.63
CA GLN A 175 11.23 5.96 -18.97
C GLN A 175 10.14 6.89 -19.52
N ILE A 176 9.53 7.69 -18.65
CA ILE A 176 8.54 8.71 -19.03
C ILE A 176 9.03 10.10 -18.61
N PRO A 177 8.57 11.19 -19.27
CA PRO A 177 8.94 12.53 -18.86
C PRO A 177 8.54 12.83 -17.40
N GLU A 178 9.35 13.65 -16.70
CA GLU A 178 9.07 14.05 -15.31
C GLU A 178 7.71 14.74 -15.17
N ARG A 179 7.32 15.54 -16.16
CA ARG A 179 5.99 16.16 -16.22
C ARG A 179 4.87 15.11 -16.26
N SER A 180 5.04 14.06 -17.05
CA SER A 180 4.06 12.97 -17.23
C SER A 180 3.96 12.17 -15.93
N THR A 181 5.09 11.89 -15.28
CA THR A 181 5.17 11.27 -13.95
C THR A 181 4.34 12.04 -12.92
N GLY A 182 4.54 13.36 -12.83
CA GLY A 182 3.77 14.21 -11.91
C GLY A 182 2.28 14.26 -12.25
N THR A 183 1.92 14.26 -13.53
CA THR A 183 0.52 14.25 -13.96
C THR A 183 -0.16 12.94 -13.58
N LEU A 184 0.47 11.81 -13.88
CA LEU A 184 0.01 10.46 -13.52
C LEU A 184 -0.15 10.31 -12.00
N PHE A 185 0.86 10.70 -11.23
CA PHE A 185 0.81 10.60 -9.78
C PHE A 185 -0.40 11.34 -9.19
N ASN A 186 -0.62 12.59 -9.59
CA ASN A 186 -1.76 13.38 -9.10
C ASN A 186 -3.11 12.77 -9.53
N SER A 187 -3.24 12.33 -10.78
CA SER A 187 -4.46 11.69 -11.28
C SER A 187 -4.81 10.40 -10.52
N TRP A 188 -3.80 9.60 -10.17
CA TRP A 188 -3.97 8.42 -9.33
C TRP A 188 -4.31 8.76 -7.89
N VAL A 189 -3.67 9.76 -7.28
CA VAL A 189 -4.00 10.23 -5.92
C VAL A 189 -5.47 10.65 -5.84
N ASP A 190 -5.96 11.42 -6.82
CA ASP A 190 -7.35 11.87 -6.87
C ASP A 190 -8.32 10.68 -7.02
N TYR A 191 -8.00 9.70 -7.88
CA TYR A 191 -8.81 8.50 -8.06
C TYR A 191 -8.81 7.61 -6.80
N MET A 192 -7.64 7.34 -6.23
CA MET A 192 -7.49 6.56 -5.00
C MET A 192 -8.22 7.23 -3.83
N PHE A 193 -8.21 8.56 -3.74
CA PHE A 193 -8.98 9.29 -2.74
C PHE A 193 -10.49 9.00 -2.85
N GLY A 194 -11.03 8.97 -4.07
CA GLY A 194 -12.42 8.59 -4.31
C GLY A 194 -12.72 7.16 -3.86
N VAL A 195 -11.95 6.19 -4.36
CA VAL A 195 -12.15 4.76 -4.05
C VAL A 195 -11.98 4.47 -2.57
N LEU A 196 -10.90 4.96 -1.94
CA LEU A 196 -10.63 4.71 -0.53
C LEU A 196 -11.60 5.48 0.39
N GLY A 197 -12.10 6.64 -0.05
CA GLY A 197 -13.08 7.44 0.67
C GLY A 197 -14.46 6.79 0.76
N GLU A 198 -14.79 5.86 -0.15
CA GLU A 198 -16.03 5.09 -0.12
C GLU A 198 -15.97 3.87 0.83
N LEU A 199 -14.77 3.47 1.26
CA LEU A 199 -14.61 2.34 2.15
C LEU A 199 -15.04 2.69 3.59
N PRO A 200 -15.86 1.85 4.24
CA PRO A 200 -16.23 2.07 5.63
C PRO A 200 -15.03 1.79 6.54
N ALA A 201 -14.27 2.85 6.86
CA ALA A 201 -13.07 2.76 7.67
C ALA A 201 -13.35 2.49 9.16
N TRP A 202 -14.57 2.79 9.64
CA TRP A 202 -14.94 2.63 11.04
C TRP A 202 -15.68 1.31 11.30
N PRO A 203 -15.06 0.30 11.94
CA PRO A 203 -15.70 -0.97 12.24
C PRO A 203 -16.72 -0.86 13.37
N HIS A 204 -17.63 -1.85 13.47
CA HIS A 204 -18.57 -1.96 14.58
C HIS A 204 -17.82 -2.10 15.92
N ARG A 205 -18.34 -1.49 17.00
CA ARG A 205 -17.73 -1.53 18.34
C ARG A 205 -17.31 -2.93 18.80
N ASP A 206 -18.11 -3.95 18.52
CA ASP A 206 -17.81 -5.32 18.95
C ASP A 206 -16.57 -5.86 18.25
N THR A 207 -16.35 -5.50 16.98
CA THR A 207 -15.12 -5.80 16.25
C THR A 207 -13.93 -5.13 16.94
N ILE A 208 -14.04 -3.84 17.26
CA ILE A 208 -12.99 -3.08 17.96
C ILE A 208 -12.65 -3.75 19.30
N ILE A 209 -13.65 -4.06 20.12
CA ILE A 209 -13.50 -4.66 21.45
C ILE A 209 -12.94 -6.09 21.39
N SER A 210 -13.31 -6.85 20.35
CA SER A 210 -12.84 -8.23 20.16
C SER A 210 -11.37 -8.30 19.75
N GLN A 211 -10.90 -7.28 19.03
CA GLN A 211 -9.53 -7.22 18.52
C GLN A 211 -8.61 -6.32 19.38
N MET A 212 -9.18 -5.60 20.35
CA MET A 212 -8.46 -4.76 21.31
C MET A 212 -7.41 -5.58 22.08
N PRO A 213 -6.17 -5.10 22.21
CA PRO A 213 -5.14 -5.79 23.00
C PRO A 213 -5.55 -5.95 24.48
N ASP A 214 -5.30 -7.12 25.07
CA ASP A 214 -5.74 -7.44 26.45
C ASP A 214 -5.28 -6.42 27.49
N LYS A 215 -4.02 -5.97 27.40
CA LYS A 215 -3.44 -4.96 28.30
C LYS A 215 -4.18 -3.62 28.23
N TYR A 216 -4.67 -3.26 27.04
CA TYR A 216 -5.43 -2.05 26.82
C TYR A 216 -6.84 -2.19 27.38
N LYS A 217 -7.48 -3.34 27.13
CA LYS A 217 -8.83 -3.68 27.58
C LYS A 217 -9.03 -3.61 29.09
N ILE A 218 -8.00 -3.97 29.87
CA ILE A 218 -8.03 -3.91 31.33
C ILE A 218 -8.24 -2.47 31.84
N ASN A 219 -7.57 -1.49 31.23
CA ASN A 219 -7.56 -0.10 31.71
C ASN A 219 -8.54 0.80 30.95
N PHE A 220 -8.83 0.46 29.69
CA PHE A 220 -9.53 1.31 28.72
C PHE A 220 -10.51 0.49 27.87
N GLY A 221 -11.15 -0.54 28.43
CA GLY A 221 -12.02 -1.47 27.71
C GLY A 221 -13.24 -0.85 27.03
N THR A 222 -13.59 0.40 27.36
CA THR A 222 -14.64 1.17 26.68
C THR A 222 -14.10 2.16 25.66
N THR A 223 -12.77 2.37 25.54
CA THR A 223 -12.19 3.26 24.54
C THR A 223 -12.19 2.59 23.17
N LEU A 224 -12.94 3.17 22.24
CA LEU A 224 -13.06 2.63 20.88
C LEU A 224 -12.29 3.42 19.84
N ALA A 225 -11.86 4.65 20.17
CA ALA A 225 -11.01 5.47 19.32
C ALA A 225 -9.95 6.18 20.14
N ILE A 226 -8.76 6.31 19.58
CA ILE A 226 -7.67 7.15 20.06
C ILE A 226 -7.50 8.28 19.05
N LEU A 227 -7.54 9.51 19.53
CA LEU A 227 -7.54 10.71 18.71
C LEU A 227 -6.25 11.50 18.90
N ASP A 228 -5.62 11.89 17.79
CA ASP A 228 -4.46 12.77 17.80
C ASP A 228 -4.43 13.68 16.57
N CYS A 229 -3.78 14.84 16.70
CA CYS A 229 -3.52 15.76 15.60
C CYS A 229 -2.09 15.53 15.09
N THR A 230 -1.96 14.88 13.94
CA THR A 230 -0.66 14.69 13.30
C THR A 230 -0.27 15.95 12.51
N GLU A 231 0.94 16.47 12.76
CA GLU A 231 1.50 17.61 12.03
C GLU A 231 2.49 17.17 10.93
N VAL A 232 2.23 17.60 9.70
CA VAL A 232 3.14 17.43 8.55
C VAL A 232 3.86 18.75 8.31
N LYS A 233 5.18 18.72 8.29
CA LYS A 233 6.01 19.89 7.95
C LYS A 233 5.82 20.22 6.47
N ILE A 234 5.71 21.51 6.16
CA ILE A 234 5.62 22.01 4.80
C ILE A 234 6.74 23.01 4.52
N GLU A 235 7.01 23.25 3.24
CA GLU A 235 7.85 24.36 2.82
C GLU A 235 7.23 25.68 3.26
N ARG A 236 8.09 26.66 3.57
CA ARG A 236 7.66 27.99 3.99
C ARG A 236 6.83 28.64 2.87
N PRO A 237 5.55 28.98 3.11
CA PRO A 237 4.77 29.69 2.10
C PRO A 237 5.37 31.05 1.77
N SER A 238 5.28 31.46 0.50
CA SER A 238 5.72 32.79 0.05
C SER A 238 4.83 33.92 0.59
N SER A 239 3.54 33.64 0.80
CA SER A 239 2.59 34.57 1.42
C SER A 239 2.82 34.62 2.93
N LEU A 240 3.09 35.83 3.46
CA LEU A 240 3.24 36.06 4.90
C LEU A 240 1.98 35.68 5.70
N VAL A 241 0.79 35.85 5.10
CA VAL A 241 -0.48 35.46 5.73
C VAL A 241 -0.55 33.94 5.88
N LEU A 242 -0.29 33.19 4.80
CA LEU A 242 -0.27 31.72 4.84
C LEU A 242 0.86 31.21 5.72
N GLN A 243 1.99 31.92 5.76
CA GLN A 243 3.09 31.59 6.64
C GLN A 243 2.67 31.71 8.11
N SER A 244 2.04 32.82 8.50
CA SER A 244 1.56 33.02 9.87
C SER A 244 0.51 31.97 10.26
N GLN A 245 -0.44 31.68 9.36
CA GLN A 245 -1.51 30.70 9.60
C GLN A 245 -1.00 29.26 9.68
N SER A 246 0.00 28.88 8.88
CA SER A 246 0.57 27.54 8.91
C SER A 246 1.67 27.37 9.95
N PHE A 247 2.10 28.43 10.64
CA PHE A 247 3.16 28.31 11.63
C PHE A 247 2.65 27.58 12.88
N SER A 248 3.26 26.43 13.18
CA SER A 248 3.05 25.72 14.43
C SER A 248 4.10 26.17 15.42
N ASN A 249 3.64 26.78 16.52
CA ASN A 249 4.51 27.15 17.64
C ASN A 249 5.14 25.90 18.29
N TYR A 250 4.44 24.77 18.24
CA TYR A 250 4.91 23.51 18.81
C TYR A 250 6.08 22.91 18.02
N LYS A 251 6.02 22.94 16.68
CA LYS A 251 7.09 22.43 15.81
C LYS A 251 8.10 23.49 15.38
N SER A 252 7.88 24.75 15.76
CA SER A 252 8.68 25.92 15.37
C SER A 252 8.88 26.04 13.86
N THR A 253 7.88 25.64 13.07
CA THR A 253 7.94 25.65 11.60
C THR A 253 6.55 25.68 10.98
N ASN A 254 6.49 25.88 9.66
CA ASN A 254 5.26 25.82 8.89
C ASN A 254 4.80 24.35 8.76
N THR A 255 3.54 24.09 9.12
CA THR A 255 2.94 22.77 9.15
C THR A 255 1.49 22.80 8.68
N LEU A 256 1.02 21.64 8.26
CA LEU A 256 -0.39 21.31 8.16
C LEU A 256 -0.73 20.23 9.20
N LYS A 257 -1.94 20.27 9.74
CA LYS A 257 -2.44 19.32 10.74
C LYS A 257 -3.59 18.49 10.18
N SER A 258 -3.61 17.21 10.50
CA SER A 258 -4.80 16.35 10.30
C SER A 258 -5.18 15.71 11.61
N LEU A 259 -6.49 15.65 11.87
CA LEU A 259 -7.05 14.85 12.94
C LEU A 259 -7.12 13.40 12.48
N ILE A 260 -6.44 12.53 13.22
CA ILE A 260 -6.41 11.10 12.99
C ILE A 260 -7.11 10.41 14.15
N ALA A 261 -8.05 9.53 13.85
CA ALA A 261 -8.57 8.59 14.82
C ALA A 261 -8.14 7.18 14.44
N CYS A 262 -7.59 6.44 15.41
CA CYS A 262 -7.27 5.03 15.25
C CYS A 262 -7.97 4.18 16.31
N ASP A 263 -8.14 2.89 16.00
CA ASP A 263 -8.61 1.92 16.98
C ASP A 263 -7.51 1.62 18.01
N PRO A 264 -7.81 0.90 19.11
CA PRO A 264 -6.82 0.48 20.10
C PRO A 264 -5.67 -0.41 19.59
N ARG A 265 -5.73 -0.87 18.33
CA ARG A 265 -4.67 -1.64 17.67
C ARG A 265 -3.80 -0.77 16.77
N GLY A 266 -4.17 0.50 16.59
CA GLY A 266 -3.50 1.45 15.70
C GLY A 266 -4.02 1.47 14.26
N ALA A 267 -5.13 0.79 13.96
CA ALA A 267 -5.75 0.87 12.63
C ALA A 267 -6.45 2.22 12.48
N ILE A 268 -6.15 2.96 11.40
CA ILE A 268 -6.75 4.27 11.12
C ILE A 268 -8.22 4.07 10.75
N MET A 269 -9.12 4.76 11.44
CA MET A 269 -10.57 4.73 11.22
C MET A 269 -11.11 6.07 10.71
N PHE A 270 -10.35 7.15 10.90
CA PHE A 270 -10.74 8.49 10.44
C PHE A 270 -9.50 9.34 10.18
N THR A 271 -9.56 10.11 9.09
CA THR A 271 -8.57 11.15 8.77
C THR A 271 -9.30 12.39 8.31
N SER A 272 -9.05 13.54 8.93
CA SER A 272 -9.61 14.81 8.45
C SER A 272 -8.86 15.32 7.23
N THR A 273 -9.46 16.30 6.55
CA THR A 273 -8.72 17.22 5.68
C THR A 273 -7.57 17.89 6.44
N LEU A 274 -6.62 18.47 5.72
CA LEU A 274 -5.53 19.23 6.31
C LEU A 274 -5.98 20.63 6.73
N PHE A 275 -5.55 21.03 7.92
CA PHE A 275 -5.75 22.36 8.51
C PHE A 275 -4.40 23.06 8.71
N THR A 276 -4.39 24.38 8.86
CA THR A 276 -3.13 25.11 9.06
C THR A 276 -2.58 24.89 10.47
N GLY A 277 -1.25 24.87 10.60
CA GLY A 277 -0.52 24.60 11.86
C GLY A 277 -0.92 25.43 13.08
N SER A 278 -1.48 26.63 12.88
CA SER A 278 -1.90 27.49 13.98
C SER A 278 -3.22 27.09 14.62
N LEU A 279 -4.05 26.25 13.98
CA LEU A 279 -5.32 25.83 14.54
C LEU A 279 -5.10 24.93 15.76
N SER A 280 -5.93 25.15 16.78
CA SER A 280 -5.98 24.26 17.95
C SER A 280 -6.67 22.94 17.60
N ASP A 281 -6.33 21.90 18.34
CA ASP A 281 -6.91 20.56 18.12
C ASP A 281 -8.43 20.56 18.32
N LYS A 282 -8.94 21.36 19.27
CA LYS A 282 -10.37 21.58 19.46
C LYS A 282 -11.04 22.18 18.21
N GLU A 283 -10.43 23.21 17.60
CA GLU A 283 -10.98 23.81 16.39
C GLU A 283 -11.00 22.82 15.23
N ILE A 284 -9.96 21.98 15.13
CA ILE A 284 -9.88 20.93 14.11
C ILE A 284 -10.99 19.90 14.32
N VAL A 285 -11.23 19.43 15.55
CA VAL A 285 -12.35 18.51 15.85
C VAL A 285 -13.69 19.10 15.40
N ASN A 286 -13.93 20.38 15.68
CA ASN A 286 -15.18 21.06 15.31
C ASN A 286 -15.33 21.26 13.79
N LYS A 287 -14.23 21.49 13.06
CA LYS A 287 -14.24 21.74 11.62
C LYS A 287 -14.13 20.48 10.76
N SER A 288 -13.60 19.39 11.31
CA SER A 288 -13.34 18.13 10.60
C SER A 288 -14.58 17.25 10.38
N LYS A 289 -15.76 17.67 10.90
CA LYS A 289 -16.99 16.86 10.93
C LYS A 289 -16.87 15.57 11.76
N PHE A 290 -15.83 15.44 12.57
CA PHE A 290 -15.61 14.26 13.40
C PHE A 290 -16.77 14.01 14.38
N LEU A 291 -17.28 15.06 15.03
CA LEU A 291 -18.44 14.93 15.94
C LEU A 291 -19.71 14.49 15.21
N ASP A 292 -19.92 14.92 13.96
CA ASP A 292 -21.09 14.53 13.17
C ASP A 292 -20.99 13.07 12.69
N LEU A 293 -19.77 12.62 12.38
CA LEU A 293 -19.50 11.19 12.15
C LEU A 293 -19.85 10.37 13.40
N LEU A 294 -19.39 10.76 14.59
CA LEU A 294 -19.69 10.04 15.83
C LEU A 294 -21.19 9.96 16.11
N LYS A 295 -21.95 11.04 15.91
CA LYS A 295 -23.41 11.02 16.02
C LYS A 295 -24.05 10.02 15.04
N THR A 296 -23.54 9.97 13.81
CA THR A 296 -24.00 9.04 12.78
C THR A 296 -23.69 7.60 13.17
N LEU A 297 -22.52 7.32 13.73
CA LEU A 297 -22.15 6.00 14.20
C LEU A 297 -23.03 5.54 15.37
N ILE A 298 -23.39 6.47 16.29
CA ILE A 298 -24.32 6.18 17.37
C ILE A 298 -25.72 5.88 16.83
N SER A 299 -26.23 6.68 15.88
CA SER A 299 -27.57 6.47 15.33
C SER A 299 -27.72 5.16 14.57
N HIS A 300 -26.62 4.65 14.00
CA HIS A 300 -26.56 3.36 13.31
C HIS A 300 -26.07 2.21 14.21
N SER A 301 -25.99 2.42 15.53
CA SER A 301 -25.55 1.42 16.53
C SER A 301 -24.13 0.89 16.36
N TYR A 302 -23.28 1.58 15.61
CA TYR A 302 -21.84 1.27 15.53
C TYR A 302 -21.10 1.64 16.82
N LEU A 303 -21.59 2.66 17.52
CA LEU A 303 -21.15 3.11 18.84
C LEU A 303 -22.35 3.18 19.79
N ASN A 304 -22.10 2.98 21.07
CA ASN A 304 -23.09 3.06 22.12
C ASN A 304 -22.83 4.26 23.04
N GLN A 305 -23.90 4.72 23.68
CA GLN A 305 -23.80 5.69 24.78
C GLN A 305 -22.86 5.15 25.86
N GLY A 306 -21.91 5.99 26.28
CA GLY A 306 -20.87 5.64 27.26
C GLY A 306 -19.61 5.01 26.66
N ASP A 307 -19.57 4.69 25.36
CA ASP A 307 -18.31 4.35 24.69
C ASP A 307 -17.34 5.56 24.74
N GLY A 308 -16.05 5.26 24.76
CA GLY A 308 -14.98 6.21 25.06
C GLY A 308 -14.15 6.59 23.84
N VAL A 309 -13.71 7.84 23.82
CA VAL A 309 -12.67 8.37 22.93
C VAL A 309 -11.48 8.79 23.81
N MET A 310 -10.31 8.24 23.51
CA MET A 310 -9.08 8.61 24.19
C MET A 310 -8.39 9.75 23.47
N VAL A 311 -7.94 10.74 24.23
CA VAL A 311 -7.27 11.94 23.71
C VAL A 311 -6.13 12.36 24.63
N ASP A 312 -5.18 13.11 24.08
CA ASP A 312 -4.17 13.80 24.89
C ASP A 312 -4.77 14.94 25.71
N LYS A 313 -4.12 15.32 26.82
CA LYS A 313 -4.61 16.36 27.76
C LYS A 313 -4.94 17.70 27.08
N GLY A 314 -4.25 18.02 25.98
CA GLY A 314 -4.46 19.25 25.22
C GLY A 314 -5.80 19.31 24.47
N PHE A 315 -6.49 18.19 24.30
CA PHE A 315 -7.77 18.11 23.59
C PHE A 315 -8.94 18.53 24.51
N LEU A 316 -9.34 19.79 24.41
CA LEU A 316 -10.45 20.36 25.19
C LEU A 316 -11.83 20.02 24.59
N ILE A 317 -12.14 18.73 24.39
CA ILE A 317 -13.36 18.24 23.72
C ILE A 317 -14.31 17.43 24.61
N GLU A 318 -14.07 17.38 25.92
CA GLU A 318 -14.88 16.62 26.90
C GLU A 318 -16.37 16.94 26.81
N LYS A 319 -16.73 18.21 26.95
CA LYS A 319 -18.14 18.66 26.83
C LYS A 319 -18.74 18.35 25.45
N ASP A 320 -17.92 18.44 24.40
CA ASP A 320 -18.37 18.21 23.03
C ASP A 320 -18.75 16.74 22.82
N LEU A 321 -18.01 15.81 23.45
CA LEU A 321 -18.29 14.36 23.44
C LEU A 321 -19.39 13.96 24.42
N GLU A 322 -19.45 14.55 25.61
CA GLU A 322 -20.53 14.33 26.58
C GLU A 322 -21.89 14.70 26.00
N ASN A 323 -21.97 15.79 25.22
CA ASN A 323 -23.20 16.24 24.56
C ASN A 323 -23.77 15.24 23.55
N ILE A 324 -22.91 14.35 23.01
CA ILE A 324 -23.34 13.26 22.12
C ILE A 324 -23.38 11.90 22.84
N GLY A 325 -23.12 11.90 24.15
CA GLY A 325 -23.23 10.73 25.00
C GLY A 325 -22.01 9.80 25.01
N LEU A 326 -20.86 10.30 24.57
CA LEU A 326 -19.59 9.58 24.64
C LEU A 326 -18.74 10.09 25.81
N ARG A 327 -17.73 9.31 26.19
CA ARG A 327 -16.80 9.65 27.27
C ARG A 327 -15.45 10.07 26.73
N VAL A 328 -14.81 11.02 27.40
CA VAL A 328 -13.39 11.29 27.18
C VAL A 328 -12.54 10.49 28.15
N ASN A 329 -11.56 9.79 27.62
CA ASN A 329 -10.55 9.10 28.40
C ASN A 329 -9.19 9.79 28.20
N ILE A 330 -8.68 10.46 29.23
CA ILE A 330 -7.32 11.02 29.20
C ILE A 330 -6.41 10.03 29.90
N PRO A 331 -5.36 9.52 29.23
CA PRO A 331 -4.48 8.55 29.85
C PRO A 331 -3.77 9.15 31.08
N PRO A 332 -3.51 8.36 32.14
CA PRO A 332 -2.96 8.86 33.41
C PRO A 332 -1.64 9.64 33.26
N PHE A 333 -0.82 9.28 32.28
CA PHE A 333 0.47 9.93 32.01
C PHE A 333 0.33 11.36 31.45
N ALA A 334 -0.80 11.70 30.85
CA ALA A 334 -1.07 13.05 30.37
C ALA A 334 -1.60 13.97 31.48
N GLN A 335 -1.92 13.43 32.67
CA GLN A 335 -2.54 14.19 33.76
C GLN A 335 -1.53 14.95 34.64
N SER A 336 -0.25 14.56 34.73
CA SER A 336 0.70 15.13 35.70
C SER A 336 1.47 16.37 35.22
N ASN A 337 1.27 17.50 35.90
CA ASN A 337 2.21 18.65 35.96
C ASN A 337 3.40 18.38 36.92
N THR A 338 3.77 17.12 37.12
CA THR A 338 4.86 16.70 38.01
C THR A 338 5.85 15.89 37.20
N GLN A 339 7.13 16.27 37.30
CA GLN A 339 8.25 15.60 36.66
C GLN A 339 8.19 14.08 36.97
N MET A 340 8.06 13.25 35.92
CA MET A 340 7.89 11.80 36.05
C MET A 340 9.08 11.17 36.77
N SER A 341 8.83 10.19 37.64
CA SER A 341 9.91 9.43 38.29
C SER A 341 10.62 8.52 37.28
N ALA A 342 11.90 8.19 37.53
CA ALA A 342 12.71 7.35 36.61
C ALA A 342 12.09 5.95 36.36
N ALA A 343 11.30 5.42 37.30
CA ALA A 343 10.58 4.17 37.14
C ALA A 343 9.37 4.30 36.19
N ASP A 344 8.76 5.48 36.13
CA ASP A 344 7.66 5.78 35.22
C ASP A 344 8.17 6.04 33.80
N VAL A 345 9.34 6.67 33.64
CA VAL A 345 10.02 6.84 32.34
C VAL A 345 10.29 5.50 31.64
N HIS A 346 10.66 4.45 32.40
CA HIS A 346 10.90 3.12 31.84
C HIS A 346 9.61 2.37 31.46
N LYS A 347 8.46 2.73 32.08
CA LYS A 347 7.13 2.28 31.64
C LYS A 347 6.66 3.08 30.42
N THR A 348 6.94 4.39 30.38
CA THR A 348 6.65 5.28 29.24
C THR A 348 7.29 4.78 27.96
N LEU A 349 8.58 4.38 28.00
CA LEU A 349 9.28 3.81 26.85
C LEU A 349 8.67 2.49 26.36
N LYS A 350 8.07 1.68 27.24
CA LYS A 350 7.42 0.41 26.84
C LYS A 350 6.03 0.61 26.26
N PHE A 351 5.28 1.62 26.72
CA PHE A 351 3.95 1.94 26.18
C PHE A 351 4.03 2.76 24.89
N SER A 352 4.95 3.72 24.79
CA SER A 352 5.23 4.43 23.53
C SER A 352 5.84 3.49 22.49
N ALA A 353 6.77 2.59 22.86
CA ALA A 353 7.30 1.58 21.93
C ALA A 353 6.24 0.56 21.46
N SER A 354 5.18 0.31 22.23
CA SER A 354 4.05 -0.53 21.77
C SER A 354 3.06 0.19 20.85
N HIS A 355 3.11 1.53 20.78
CA HIS A 355 2.30 2.38 19.89
C HIS A 355 3.14 3.14 18.87
N THR A 356 4.46 2.89 18.81
CA THR A 356 5.28 3.32 17.69
C THR A 356 4.92 2.36 16.56
N VAL A 357 3.80 2.63 15.89
CA VAL A 357 3.74 2.29 14.47
C VAL A 357 4.81 3.18 13.88
N ASP A 358 5.98 2.59 13.61
CA ASP A 358 7.09 3.24 12.92
C ASP A 358 6.59 3.71 11.55
N TYR A 359 5.97 4.88 11.51
CA TYR A 359 5.83 5.69 10.32
C TYR A 359 7.10 6.55 10.24
N VAL A 360 8.14 5.94 9.68
CA VAL A 360 9.30 6.64 9.09
C VAL A 360 9.18 6.54 7.59
#